data_AF-A0A812RBL6-F1
#
_entry.id   AF-A0A812RBL6-F1
#
_cell.length_a   1.000
_cell.length_b   1.000
_cell.length_c   1.000
_cell.angle_alpha   90.00
_cell.angle_beta   90.00
_cell.angle_gamma   90.00
#
_symmetry.space_group_name_H-M   'P 1'
#
loop_
_entity.id
_entity.type
_entity.pdbx_description
1 polymer ?
#
loop_
_entity_poly.entity_id
_entity_poly.type
_entity_poly.pdbx_seq_one_letter_code
_entity_poly.pdbx_strand_id
1 'polypeptide(L)'
;MHLPSRIDVASSHQDGVVRAGSVVQVLPGRQFPSFSSGDIGVVQRVDEEARTCDVLFDHGAGPLTVAMRHLKLSQDTTPLGQNSARMEHGAYGAVQALYSPKAAKRLPNDIEAQLTAQQHLLNSMEARLVACEAALSVEDARGKPAGRLVAARVAALEGAHQAEVNDLRRALNEAVGLSREQDNLHRKHRTAGRELEQLFQGLEQRCQSLQEIARRLETDLSGLTGTMSSHERRAANLQDVVASSNTGLSELAALLEGQERRTVDLAQALSSARKDLVEVSDRFETSRRSVHDPERRRDRELKSPASTREGQDEIWKALRELQELVVHESEHRAAGLREVLGVIGKDAEQLRSELSRHETEIEGRCKAEGFKIKHHIAESQARISEYEKQTTRLDKRLDAISQALSAERNARIEAFVWLEEQAVFVLMRV
;
A
#
# COMPACT_ATOMS: atom_id res chain seq x y z
N MET A 1 -41.46 -41.88 -24.85
CA MET A 1 -40.69 -40.89 -24.08
C MET A 1 -39.22 -41.05 -24.48
N HIS A 2 -38.74 -40.20 -25.38
CA HIS A 2 -37.36 -40.22 -25.87
C HIS A 2 -36.52 -39.23 -25.05
N LEU A 3 -35.48 -39.74 -24.40
CA LEU A 3 -34.40 -38.93 -23.84
C LEU A 3 -33.44 -38.55 -24.99
N PRO A 4 -33.06 -37.27 -25.14
CA PRO A 4 -32.11 -36.89 -26.16
C PRO A 4 -30.70 -37.36 -25.80
N SER A 5 -30.07 -37.97 -26.79
CA SER A 5 -28.72 -38.49 -26.84
C SER A 5 -27.69 -37.42 -26.44
N ARG A 6 -26.73 -37.81 -25.60
CA ARG A 6 -25.48 -37.08 -25.35
C ARG A 6 -24.85 -36.68 -26.69
N ILE A 7 -24.72 -35.38 -26.92
CA ILE A 7 -23.91 -34.82 -27.98
C ILE A 7 -22.47 -34.87 -27.47
N ASP A 8 -21.69 -35.84 -27.94
CA ASP A 8 -20.24 -35.84 -27.77
C ASP A 8 -19.67 -34.75 -28.68
N VAL A 9 -19.59 -33.53 -28.14
CA VAL A 9 -18.85 -32.44 -28.77
C VAL A 9 -17.36 -32.79 -28.66
N ALA A 10 -16.81 -33.35 -29.73
CA ALA A 10 -15.37 -33.52 -29.91
C ALA A 10 -14.72 -32.12 -29.99
N SER A 11 -14.49 -31.50 -28.84
CA SER A 11 -13.74 -30.26 -28.75
C SER A 11 -12.28 -30.59 -28.99
N SER A 12 -11.74 -30.19 -30.14
CA SER A 12 -10.31 -30.06 -30.39
C SER A 12 -9.73 -29.00 -29.43
N HIS A 13 -9.50 -29.41 -28.18
CA HIS A 13 -8.77 -28.63 -27.20
C HIS A 13 -7.33 -28.51 -27.69
N GLN A 14 -6.97 -27.33 -28.18
CA GLN A 14 -5.58 -26.95 -28.25
C GLN A 14 -5.10 -26.84 -26.80
N ASP A 15 -4.37 -27.85 -26.34
CA ASP A 15 -3.73 -27.90 -25.01
C ASP A 15 -2.58 -26.87 -24.95
N GLY A 16 -2.94 -25.60 -24.96
CA GLY A 16 -2.02 -24.51 -24.65
C GLY A 16 -1.66 -24.59 -23.17
N VAL A 17 -0.37 -24.69 -22.85
CA VAL A 17 0.12 -24.67 -21.47
C VAL A 17 -0.20 -23.31 -20.84
N VAL A 18 -1.11 -23.29 -19.86
CA VAL A 18 -1.48 -22.09 -19.10
C VAL A 18 -0.30 -21.69 -18.21
N ARG A 19 0.15 -20.43 -18.31
CA ARG A 19 1.25 -19.88 -17.48
C ARG A 19 0.79 -18.64 -16.74
N ALA A 20 1.52 -18.22 -15.71
CA ALA A 20 1.32 -16.91 -15.10
C ALA A 20 1.46 -15.81 -16.16
N GLY A 21 0.52 -14.86 -16.17
CA GLY A 21 0.35 -13.82 -17.19
C GLY A 21 -0.50 -14.22 -18.40
N SER A 22 -0.89 -15.50 -18.55
CA SER A 22 -1.82 -15.90 -19.61
C SER A 22 -3.22 -15.33 -19.36
N VAL A 23 -3.87 -14.87 -20.44
CA VAL A 23 -5.28 -14.48 -20.42
C VAL A 23 -6.12 -15.74 -20.66
N VAL A 24 -7.01 -16.02 -19.71
CA VAL A 24 -7.86 -17.20 -19.70
C VAL A 24 -9.33 -16.80 -19.67
N GLN A 25 -10.17 -17.63 -20.29
CA GLN A 25 -11.62 -17.46 -20.30
C GLN A 25 -12.29 -18.69 -19.67
N VAL A 26 -13.31 -18.47 -18.84
CA VAL A 26 -14.07 -19.55 -18.19
C VAL A 26 -14.94 -20.28 -19.23
N LEU A 27 -14.82 -21.60 -19.29
CA LEU A 27 -15.58 -22.44 -20.21
C LEU A 27 -17.10 -22.37 -19.95
N PRO A 28 -17.95 -22.45 -21.00
CA PRO A 28 -19.40 -22.46 -20.85
C PRO A 28 -19.92 -23.71 -20.10
N GLY A 29 -21.01 -23.55 -19.34
CA GLY A 29 -21.75 -24.66 -18.74
C GLY A 29 -21.59 -24.87 -17.23
N ARG A 30 -20.94 -23.94 -16.50
CA ARG A 30 -20.88 -23.95 -15.03
C ARG A 30 -21.10 -22.55 -14.47
N GLN A 31 -21.80 -22.47 -13.35
CA GLN A 31 -22.01 -21.24 -12.59
C GLN A 31 -21.26 -21.37 -11.26
N PHE A 32 -20.43 -20.39 -10.94
CA PHE A 32 -19.78 -20.29 -9.64
C PHE A 32 -20.30 -19.01 -8.94
N PRO A 33 -20.29 -18.95 -7.60
CA PRO A 33 -20.82 -17.78 -6.88
C PRO A 33 -20.10 -16.46 -7.20
N SER A 34 -18.83 -16.54 -7.61
CA SER A 34 -17.93 -15.38 -7.73
C SER A 34 -17.50 -15.06 -9.16
N PHE A 35 -17.83 -15.92 -10.13
CA PHE A 35 -17.53 -15.74 -11.56
C PHE A 35 -18.45 -16.64 -12.40
N SER A 36 -18.70 -16.23 -13.63
CA SER A 36 -19.62 -16.85 -14.57
C SER A 36 -18.89 -17.41 -15.80
N SER A 37 -19.58 -18.28 -16.55
CA SER A 37 -19.09 -18.75 -17.84
C SER A 37 -18.87 -17.59 -18.81
N GLY A 38 -17.72 -17.57 -19.49
CA GLY A 38 -17.35 -16.54 -20.45
C GLY A 38 -16.49 -15.42 -19.85
N ASP A 39 -16.34 -15.38 -18.52
CA ASP A 39 -15.52 -14.37 -17.85
C ASP A 39 -14.04 -14.52 -18.24
N ILE A 40 -13.38 -13.37 -18.42
CA ILE A 40 -11.98 -13.26 -18.81
C ILE A 40 -11.18 -12.80 -17.59
N GLY A 41 -10.01 -13.39 -17.41
CA GLY A 41 -9.10 -13.01 -16.35
C GLY A 41 -7.65 -13.33 -16.69
N VAL A 42 -6.74 -12.77 -15.90
CA VAL A 42 -5.30 -13.00 -16.03
C VAL A 42 -4.83 -13.93 -14.92
N VAL A 43 -4.11 -14.98 -15.30
CA VAL A 43 -3.54 -15.94 -14.36
C VAL A 43 -2.40 -15.28 -13.60
N GLN A 44 -2.50 -15.16 -12.28
CA GLN A 44 -1.41 -14.64 -11.43
C GLN A 44 -0.45 -15.74 -10.99
N ARG A 45 -0.98 -16.91 -10.61
CA ARG A 45 -0.20 -18.05 -10.12
C ARG A 45 -0.77 -19.36 -10.65
N VAL A 46 0.12 -20.30 -11.00
CA VAL A 46 -0.25 -21.65 -11.43
C VAL A 46 0.30 -22.63 -10.40
N ASP A 47 -0.55 -23.54 -9.94
CA ASP A 47 -0.18 -24.69 -9.11
C ASP A 47 -0.37 -25.96 -9.96
N GLU A 48 0.74 -26.42 -10.55
CA GLU A 48 0.75 -27.58 -11.45
C GLU A 48 0.44 -28.89 -10.72
N GLU A 49 0.79 -29.00 -9.43
CA GLU A 49 0.55 -30.19 -8.62
C GLU A 49 -0.96 -30.34 -8.33
N ALA A 50 -1.61 -29.24 -7.95
CA ALA A 50 -3.06 -29.22 -7.66
C ALA A 50 -3.95 -29.10 -8.92
N ARG A 51 -3.36 -28.81 -10.09
CA ARG A 51 -4.07 -28.45 -11.34
C ARG A 51 -5.06 -27.30 -11.14
N THR A 52 -4.65 -26.31 -10.37
CA THR A 52 -5.38 -25.07 -10.09
C THR A 52 -4.53 -23.86 -10.43
N CYS A 53 -5.18 -22.72 -10.60
CA CYS A 53 -4.50 -21.46 -10.83
C CYS A 53 -5.31 -20.31 -10.21
N ASP A 54 -4.60 -19.30 -9.71
CA ASP A 54 -5.20 -18.11 -9.16
C ASP A 54 -5.39 -17.10 -10.29
N VAL A 55 -6.64 -16.80 -10.63
CA VAL A 55 -7.02 -15.93 -11.74
C VAL A 55 -7.61 -14.64 -11.18
N LEU A 56 -7.11 -13.50 -11.65
CA LEU A 56 -7.73 -12.20 -11.39
C LEU A 56 -8.68 -11.89 -12.55
N PHE A 57 -9.98 -11.99 -12.30
CA PHE A 57 -11.03 -11.64 -13.25
C PHE A 57 -11.27 -10.13 -13.28
N ASP A 58 -11.68 -9.59 -14.43
CA ASP A 58 -11.86 -8.14 -14.66
C ASP A 58 -12.86 -7.48 -13.70
N HIS A 59 -13.79 -8.25 -13.12
CA HIS A 59 -14.85 -7.78 -12.21
C HIS A 59 -14.65 -8.25 -10.76
N GLY A 60 -13.55 -8.93 -10.44
CA GLY A 60 -13.30 -9.50 -9.10
C GLY A 60 -12.51 -8.54 -8.18
N ALA A 61 -12.83 -8.56 -6.88
CA ALA A 61 -12.10 -7.80 -5.86
C ALA A 61 -10.73 -8.41 -5.50
N GLY A 62 -10.40 -9.59 -6.03
CA GLY A 62 -9.14 -10.28 -5.76
C GLY A 62 -8.97 -11.56 -6.59
N PRO A 63 -7.78 -12.18 -6.54
CA PRO A 63 -7.49 -13.42 -7.25
C PRO A 63 -8.32 -14.59 -6.70
N LEU A 64 -8.89 -15.39 -7.60
CA LEU A 64 -9.72 -16.56 -7.28
C LEU A 64 -9.06 -17.84 -7.80
N THR A 65 -9.00 -18.87 -6.96
CA THR A 65 -8.46 -20.18 -7.34
C THR A 65 -9.45 -20.95 -8.20
N VAL A 66 -9.09 -21.22 -9.45
CA VAL A 66 -9.91 -21.93 -10.45
C VAL A 66 -9.15 -23.16 -10.96
N ALA A 67 -9.86 -24.29 -11.09
CA ALA A 67 -9.26 -25.50 -11.66
C ALA A 67 -8.99 -25.31 -13.16
N MET A 68 -7.80 -25.71 -13.64
CA MET A 68 -7.35 -25.46 -15.01
C MET A 68 -8.30 -26.04 -16.08
N ARG A 69 -8.98 -27.16 -15.78
CA ARG A 69 -10.00 -27.79 -16.64
C ARG A 69 -11.25 -26.93 -16.90
N HIS A 70 -11.39 -25.80 -16.22
CA HIS A 70 -12.52 -24.87 -16.39
C HIS A 70 -12.12 -23.61 -17.17
N LEU A 71 -10.88 -23.56 -17.65
CA LEU A 71 -10.31 -22.40 -18.32
C LEU A 71 -9.91 -22.78 -19.75
N LYS A 72 -10.06 -21.83 -20.66
CA LYS A 72 -9.54 -21.90 -22.04
C LYS A 72 -8.59 -20.72 -22.24
N LEU A 73 -7.43 -20.97 -22.86
CA LEU A 73 -6.52 -19.89 -23.24
C LEU A 73 -7.20 -19.00 -24.29
N SER A 74 -7.32 -17.70 -24.01
CA SER A 74 -7.90 -16.75 -24.96
C SER A 74 -6.81 -16.28 -25.93
N GLN A 75 -6.87 -16.72 -27.18
CA GLN A 75 -5.89 -16.34 -28.21
C GLN A 75 -6.15 -14.95 -28.82
N ASP A 76 -7.31 -14.36 -28.57
CA ASP A 76 -7.77 -13.15 -29.27
C ASP A 76 -7.37 -11.83 -28.60
N THR A 77 -6.55 -11.86 -27.56
CA THR A 77 -6.07 -10.62 -26.94
C THR A 77 -4.68 -10.27 -27.45
N THR A 78 -4.64 -9.67 -28.64
CA THR A 78 -3.65 -8.61 -28.92
C THR A 78 -3.66 -7.70 -27.69
N PRO A 79 -2.55 -7.45 -26.99
CA PRO A 79 -2.53 -6.78 -25.68
C PRO A 79 -2.91 -5.30 -25.82
N LEU A 80 -4.21 -5.05 -26.01
CA LEU A 80 -4.85 -3.76 -25.88
C LEU A 80 -5.10 -3.55 -24.38
N GLY A 81 -4.12 -2.97 -23.70
CA GLY A 81 -4.39 -2.17 -22.49
C GLY A 81 -4.03 -2.80 -21.15
N GLN A 82 -2.74 -2.81 -20.82
CA GLN A 82 -2.27 -2.59 -19.44
C GLN A 82 -2.23 -1.08 -19.09
N ASN A 83 -3.25 -0.32 -19.50
CA ASN A 83 -3.38 1.12 -19.25
C ASN A 83 -4.66 1.42 -18.43
N SER A 84 -4.95 0.62 -17.41
CA SER A 84 -6.11 0.84 -16.51
C SER A 84 -5.74 0.94 -15.04
N ALA A 85 -4.68 1.72 -14.76
CA ALA A 85 -4.49 2.40 -13.47
C ALA A 85 -4.19 3.89 -13.67
N ARG A 86 -4.77 4.49 -14.72
CA ARG A 86 -4.70 5.94 -14.95
C ARG A 86 -5.87 6.46 -15.81
N MET A 87 -7.08 6.41 -15.26
CA MET A 87 -8.09 7.46 -15.50
C MET A 87 -8.06 8.31 -14.23
N GLU A 88 -7.72 9.60 -14.25
CA GLU A 88 -8.35 10.61 -15.09
C GLU A 88 -7.35 11.40 -15.96
N HIS A 89 -7.85 11.97 -17.06
CA HIS A 89 -7.19 12.83 -18.06
C HIS A 89 -6.55 12.10 -19.25
N GLY A 90 -7.37 11.61 -20.19
CA GLY A 90 -6.83 11.03 -21.41
C GLY A 90 -7.77 10.70 -22.56
N ALA A 91 -9.00 11.22 -22.61
CA ALA A 91 -9.93 10.98 -23.73
C ALA A 91 -10.02 12.16 -24.74
N TYR A 92 -8.94 12.94 -24.90
CA TYR A 92 -8.81 13.97 -25.94
C TYR A 92 -7.61 13.77 -26.88
N GLY A 93 -6.88 12.65 -26.75
CA GLY A 93 -5.60 12.46 -27.44
C GLY A 93 -5.65 11.97 -28.90
N ALA A 94 -6.75 11.35 -29.34
CA ALA A 94 -6.80 10.75 -30.68
C ALA A 94 -7.42 11.68 -31.76
N VAL A 95 -8.07 12.77 -31.38
CA VAL A 95 -8.56 13.80 -32.32
C VAL A 95 -7.59 15.00 -32.40
N GLN A 96 -6.65 15.11 -31.46
CA GLN A 96 -5.71 16.24 -31.38
C GLN A 96 -4.41 16.04 -32.19
N ALA A 97 -4.26 14.92 -32.90
CA ALA A 97 -3.22 14.75 -33.92
C ALA A 97 -3.58 15.47 -35.25
N LEU A 98 -4.87 15.78 -35.48
CA LEU A 98 -5.33 16.58 -36.63
C LEU A 98 -5.49 18.07 -36.31
N TYR A 99 -5.37 18.47 -35.03
CA TYR A 99 -5.44 19.85 -34.55
C TYR A 99 -4.17 20.29 -33.81
N SER A 100 -2.99 19.92 -34.33
CA SER A 100 -1.74 20.51 -33.84
C SER A 100 -1.60 21.94 -34.39
N PRO A 101 -1.62 22.99 -33.55
CA PRO A 101 -1.49 24.39 -33.99
C PRO A 101 -0.07 24.71 -34.51
N LYS A 102 0.85 23.73 -34.53
CA LYS A 102 2.16 23.83 -35.15
C LYS A 102 2.18 23.44 -36.63
N ALA A 103 1.16 22.72 -37.13
CA ALA A 103 1.01 22.42 -38.56
C ALA A 103 0.26 23.53 -39.32
N ALA A 104 -0.72 24.18 -38.67
CA ALA A 104 -1.50 25.28 -39.27
C ALA A 104 -0.70 26.59 -39.48
N LYS A 105 0.48 26.73 -38.87
CA LYS A 105 1.36 27.91 -39.03
C LYS A 105 2.39 27.78 -40.16
N ARG A 106 2.53 26.62 -40.81
CA ARG A 106 3.49 26.44 -41.90
C ARG A 106 2.89 26.65 -43.29
N LEU A 107 1.59 26.40 -43.48
CA LEU A 107 0.93 26.62 -44.78
C LEU A 107 0.86 28.10 -45.24
N PRO A 108 0.63 29.11 -44.38
CA PRO A 108 0.56 30.50 -44.84
C PRO A 108 1.91 31.03 -45.33
N ASN A 109 3.01 30.65 -44.66
CA ASN A 109 4.34 31.16 -44.96
C ASN A 109 4.88 30.63 -46.30
N ASP A 110 4.54 29.40 -46.70
CA ASP A 110 5.00 28.84 -47.98
C ASP A 110 4.29 29.50 -49.17
N ILE A 111 3.03 29.92 -49.02
CA ILE A 111 2.27 30.63 -50.06
C ILE A 111 2.74 32.08 -50.18
N GLU A 112 3.00 32.77 -49.06
CA GLU A 112 3.59 34.12 -49.09
C GLU A 112 5.00 34.12 -49.68
N ALA A 113 5.82 33.10 -49.38
CA ALA A 113 7.14 32.93 -50.00
C ALA A 113 7.03 32.67 -51.52
N GLN A 114 6.04 31.90 -51.97
CA GLN A 114 5.81 31.68 -53.41
C GLN A 114 5.30 32.95 -54.12
N LEU A 115 4.39 33.70 -53.50
CA LEU A 115 3.84 34.92 -54.09
C LEU A 115 4.92 36.02 -54.20
N THR A 116 5.75 36.17 -53.18
CA THR A 116 6.89 37.11 -53.20
C THR A 116 7.94 36.71 -54.23
N ALA A 117 8.20 35.41 -54.41
CA ALA A 117 9.07 34.92 -55.48
C ALA A 117 8.49 35.19 -56.89
N GLN A 118 7.18 35.00 -57.09
CA GLN A 118 6.52 35.32 -58.36
C GLN A 118 6.51 36.83 -58.65
N GLN A 119 6.29 37.67 -57.63
CA GLN A 119 6.33 39.13 -57.79
C GLN A 119 7.73 39.61 -58.19
N HIS A 120 8.79 39.04 -57.60
CA HIS A 120 10.16 39.35 -57.99
C HIS A 120 10.46 38.98 -59.44
N LEU A 121 9.94 37.84 -59.92
CA LEU A 121 10.08 37.41 -61.31
C LEU A 121 9.40 38.40 -62.27
N LEU A 122 8.18 38.85 -61.96
CA LEU A 122 7.45 39.83 -62.76
C LEU A 122 8.19 41.17 -62.83
N ASN A 123 8.63 41.69 -61.69
CA ASN A 123 9.40 42.94 -61.64
C ASN A 123 10.71 42.84 -62.44
N SER A 124 11.36 41.67 -62.45
CA SER A 124 12.56 41.42 -63.26
C SER A 124 12.26 41.41 -64.77
N MET A 125 11.15 40.79 -65.18
CA MET A 125 10.72 40.81 -66.59
C MET A 125 10.33 42.22 -67.05
N GLU A 126 9.65 42.99 -66.20
CA GLU A 126 9.26 44.37 -66.49
C GLU A 126 10.48 45.28 -66.66
N ALA A 127 11.47 45.19 -65.76
CA ALA A 127 12.74 45.93 -65.89
C ALA A 127 13.48 45.57 -67.20
N ARG A 128 13.46 44.29 -67.61
CA ARG A 128 14.04 43.85 -68.88
C ARG A 128 13.29 44.39 -70.09
N LEU A 129 11.96 44.49 -70.03
CA LEU A 129 11.16 45.07 -71.10
C LEU A 129 11.43 46.57 -71.26
N VAL A 130 11.47 47.32 -70.15
CA VAL A 130 11.82 48.75 -70.16
C VAL A 130 13.23 48.97 -70.74
N ALA A 131 14.20 48.13 -70.40
CA ALA A 131 15.55 48.19 -70.97
C ALA A 131 15.57 47.90 -72.49
N CYS A 132 14.77 46.93 -72.95
CA CYS A 132 14.61 46.63 -74.37
C CYS A 132 13.92 47.77 -75.13
N GLU A 133 12.87 48.36 -74.56
CA GLU A 133 12.16 49.51 -75.14
C GLU A 133 13.06 50.75 -75.25
N ALA A 134 13.84 51.04 -74.20
CA ALA A 134 14.83 52.12 -74.23
C ALA A 134 15.93 51.88 -75.29
N ALA A 135 16.33 50.63 -75.53
CA ALA A 135 17.30 50.29 -76.57
C ALA A 135 16.72 50.47 -77.99
N LEU A 136 15.43 50.19 -78.19
CA LEU A 136 14.74 50.34 -79.47
C LEU A 136 14.41 51.82 -79.78
N SER A 137 14.12 52.63 -78.76
CA SER A 137 13.80 54.05 -78.95
C SER A 137 14.98 54.93 -79.41
N VAL A 138 16.20 54.38 -79.51
CA VAL A 138 17.42 55.11 -79.93
C VAL A 138 17.64 55.06 -81.46
N GLU A 139 16.84 54.32 -82.22
CA GLU A 139 17.04 54.15 -83.67
C GLU A 139 16.71 55.38 -84.55
N ASP A 140 16.05 56.42 -84.03
CA ASP A 140 15.60 57.57 -84.85
C ASP A 140 16.60 58.74 -84.99
N ALA A 141 17.79 58.67 -84.38
CA ALA A 141 18.80 59.72 -84.53
C ALA A 141 19.85 59.36 -85.59
N ARG A 142 19.68 59.88 -86.81
CA ARG A 142 20.64 59.80 -87.92
C ARG A 142 22.05 60.27 -87.51
N GLY A 143 22.97 59.32 -87.28
CA GLY A 143 24.41 59.57 -87.31
C GLY A 143 25.22 58.91 -86.19
N LYS A 144 25.86 57.78 -86.52
CA LYS A 144 26.79 56.95 -85.71
C LYS A 144 26.17 56.20 -84.50
N PRO A 145 25.27 55.21 -84.73
CA PRO A 145 24.55 54.49 -83.67
C PRO A 145 25.31 53.32 -83.00
N ALA A 146 26.36 52.76 -83.60
CA ALA A 146 26.96 51.50 -83.13
C ALA A 146 27.60 51.58 -81.73
N GLY A 147 28.22 52.72 -81.37
CA GLY A 147 28.91 52.85 -80.07
C GLY A 147 27.95 53.01 -78.87
N ARG A 148 26.80 53.66 -79.07
CA ARG A 148 25.83 53.92 -77.99
C ARG A 148 25.02 52.67 -77.64
N LEU A 149 24.64 51.86 -78.64
CA LEU A 149 23.94 50.60 -78.40
C LEU A 149 24.81 49.59 -77.63
N VAL A 150 26.10 49.51 -77.98
CA VAL A 150 27.05 48.66 -77.25
C VAL A 150 27.21 49.16 -75.82
N ALA A 151 27.36 50.47 -75.59
CA ALA A 151 27.46 51.03 -74.24
C ALA A 151 26.19 50.78 -73.40
N ALA A 152 25.00 50.95 -73.97
CA ALA A 152 23.73 50.69 -73.28
C ALA A 152 23.56 49.18 -72.94
N ARG A 153 23.94 48.29 -73.85
CA ARG A 153 23.90 46.84 -73.61
C ARG A 153 24.90 46.41 -72.55
N VAL A 154 26.11 46.98 -72.55
CA VAL A 154 27.12 46.74 -71.50
C VAL A 154 26.60 47.22 -70.15
N ALA A 155 26.05 48.44 -70.06
CA ALA A 155 25.48 48.97 -68.82
C ALA A 155 24.30 48.12 -68.30
N ALA A 156 23.43 47.63 -69.20
CA ALA A 156 22.32 46.74 -68.83
C ALA A 156 22.81 45.37 -68.32
N LEU A 157 23.84 44.81 -68.95
CA LEU A 157 24.47 43.55 -68.51
C LEU A 157 25.21 43.71 -67.17
N GLU A 158 25.93 44.81 -66.99
CA GLU A 158 26.58 45.16 -65.72
C GLU A 158 25.55 45.35 -64.59
N GLY A 159 24.43 46.04 -64.88
CA GLY A 159 23.33 46.21 -63.94
C GLY A 159 22.65 44.89 -63.56
N ALA A 160 22.37 44.02 -64.54
CA ALA A 160 21.80 42.70 -64.30
C ALA A 160 22.75 41.82 -63.48
N HIS A 161 24.04 41.80 -63.81
CA HIS A 161 25.04 41.05 -63.05
C HIS A 161 25.16 41.56 -61.61
N GLN A 162 25.13 42.89 -61.41
CA GLN A 162 25.18 43.46 -60.07
C GLN A 162 23.92 43.12 -59.24
N ALA A 163 22.75 43.05 -59.87
CA ALA A 163 21.52 42.59 -59.21
C ALA A 163 21.63 41.11 -58.79
N GLU A 164 22.09 40.23 -59.68
CA GLU A 164 22.32 38.82 -59.37
C GLU A 164 23.33 38.64 -58.23
N VAL A 165 24.42 39.40 -58.23
CA VAL A 165 25.42 39.36 -57.14
C VAL A 165 24.80 39.81 -55.81
N ASN A 166 23.93 40.81 -55.82
CA ASN A 166 23.24 41.26 -54.62
C ASN A 166 22.22 40.22 -54.11
N ASP A 167 21.48 39.58 -55.01
CA ASP A 167 20.53 38.51 -54.68
C ASP A 167 21.25 37.28 -54.12
N LEU A 168 22.37 36.86 -54.74
CA LEU A 168 23.21 35.78 -54.22
C LEU A 168 23.81 36.11 -52.85
N ARG A 169 24.23 37.37 -52.63
CA ARG A 169 24.70 37.83 -51.31
C ARG A 169 23.58 37.79 -50.28
N ARG A 170 22.37 38.18 -50.64
CA ARG A 170 21.19 38.12 -49.76
C ARG A 170 20.85 36.67 -49.41
N ALA A 171 20.77 35.79 -50.41
CA ALA A 171 20.52 34.36 -50.21
C ALA A 171 21.61 33.70 -49.35
N LEU A 172 22.88 34.05 -49.54
CA LEU A 172 23.98 33.58 -48.69
C LEU A 172 23.82 34.05 -47.25
N ASN A 173 23.46 35.31 -47.02
CA ASN A 173 23.21 35.84 -45.67
C ASN A 173 22.01 35.16 -45.00
N GLU A 174 20.93 34.90 -45.74
CA GLU A 174 19.76 34.16 -45.25
C GLU A 174 20.13 32.71 -44.89
N ALA A 175 20.90 32.02 -45.74
CA ALA A 175 21.40 30.67 -45.47
C ALA A 175 22.31 30.63 -44.22
N VAL A 176 23.18 31.62 -44.04
CA VAL A 176 24.01 31.77 -42.83
C VAL A 176 23.14 32.03 -41.59
N GLY A 177 22.06 32.82 -41.73
CA GLY A 177 21.06 33.05 -40.67
C GLY A 177 20.38 31.75 -40.24
N LEU A 178 19.85 30.98 -41.20
CA LEU A 178 19.20 29.69 -40.95
C LEU A 178 20.15 28.68 -40.31
N SER A 179 21.42 28.64 -40.74
CA SER A 179 22.44 27.78 -40.14
C SER A 179 22.66 28.11 -38.64
N ARG A 180 22.72 29.39 -38.29
CA ARG A 180 22.85 29.83 -36.88
C ARG A 180 21.60 29.51 -36.05
N GLU A 181 20.42 29.66 -36.63
CA GLU A 181 19.17 29.27 -35.98
C GLU A 181 19.10 27.77 -35.73
N GLN A 182 19.51 26.96 -36.72
CA GLN A 182 19.61 25.52 -36.57
C GLN A 182 20.59 25.14 -35.46
N ASP A 183 21.76 25.77 -35.38
CA ASP A 183 22.72 25.54 -34.29
C ASP A 183 22.14 25.93 -32.92
N ASN A 184 21.39 27.03 -32.85
CA ASN A 184 20.72 27.46 -31.62
C ASN A 184 19.66 26.43 -31.19
N LEU A 185 18.84 25.94 -32.12
CA LEU A 185 17.87 24.88 -31.85
C LEU A 185 18.55 23.59 -31.38
N HIS A 186 19.66 23.18 -32.00
CA HIS A 186 20.42 22.02 -31.53
C HIS A 186 20.97 22.22 -30.12
N ARG A 187 21.46 23.41 -29.78
CA ARG A 187 21.91 23.73 -28.41
C ARG A 187 20.75 23.64 -27.42
N LYS A 188 19.59 24.21 -27.74
CA LYS A 188 18.37 24.12 -26.90
C LYS A 188 17.89 22.69 -26.71
N HIS A 189 17.89 21.88 -27.76
CA HIS A 189 17.54 20.46 -27.65
C HIS A 189 18.54 19.68 -26.79
N ARG A 190 19.84 19.96 -26.90
CA ARG A 190 20.85 19.35 -26.04
C ARG A 190 20.70 19.75 -24.58
N THR A 191 20.40 21.01 -24.27
CA THR A 191 20.20 21.45 -22.87
C THR A 191 18.93 20.85 -22.29
N ALA A 192 17.82 20.85 -23.04
CA ALA A 192 16.57 20.22 -22.61
C ALA A 192 16.74 18.70 -22.42
N GLY A 193 17.52 18.03 -23.28
CA GLY A 193 17.86 16.61 -23.12
C GLY A 193 18.59 16.32 -21.80
N ARG A 194 19.58 17.14 -21.43
CA ARG A 194 20.29 17.00 -20.15
C ARG A 194 19.39 17.27 -18.94
N GLU A 195 18.50 18.26 -19.02
CA GLU A 195 17.54 18.55 -17.95
C GLU A 195 16.59 17.35 -17.74
N LEU A 196 16.07 16.76 -18.81
CA LEU A 196 15.24 15.56 -18.72
C LEU A 196 16.02 14.37 -18.13
N GLU A 197 17.26 14.15 -18.56
CA GLU A 197 18.12 13.08 -18.05
C GLU A 197 18.40 13.24 -16.55
N GLN A 198 18.64 14.48 -16.08
CA GLN A 198 18.77 14.77 -14.65
C GLN A 198 17.48 14.49 -13.87
N LEU A 199 16.32 14.83 -14.43
CA LEU A 199 15.03 14.51 -13.81
C LEU A 199 14.80 13.00 -13.73
N PHE A 200 15.14 12.23 -14.76
CA PHE A 200 15.06 10.78 -14.75
C PHE A 200 15.99 10.17 -13.68
N GLN A 201 17.23 10.61 -13.59
CA GLN A 201 18.16 10.16 -12.55
C GLN A 201 17.63 10.47 -11.14
N GLY A 202 17.05 11.66 -10.93
CA GLY A 202 16.42 12.01 -9.66
C GLY A 202 15.21 11.13 -9.32
N LEU A 203 14.38 10.78 -10.30
CA LEU A 203 13.27 9.85 -10.12
C LEU A 203 13.74 8.43 -9.82
N GLU A 204 14.77 7.94 -10.52
CA GLU A 204 15.36 6.62 -10.27
C GLU A 204 15.92 6.51 -8.85
N GLN A 205 16.66 7.53 -8.37
CA GLN A 205 17.15 7.57 -6.99
C GLN A 205 16.02 7.54 -5.97
N ARG A 206 14.93 8.28 -6.22
CA ARG A 206 13.74 8.27 -5.35
C ARG A 206 13.07 6.90 -5.34
N CYS A 207 12.94 6.24 -6.50
CA CYS A 207 12.40 4.89 -6.59
C CYS A 207 13.26 3.87 -5.81
N GLN A 208 14.58 3.96 -5.93
CA GLN A 208 15.51 3.10 -5.17
C GLN A 208 15.36 3.32 -3.65
N SER A 209 15.28 4.58 -3.21
CA SER A 209 15.06 4.91 -1.80
C SER A 209 13.73 4.36 -1.28
N LEU A 210 12.64 4.48 -2.06
CA LEU A 210 11.34 3.91 -1.69
C LEU A 210 11.37 2.39 -1.63
N GLN A 211 12.08 1.73 -2.54
CA GLN A 211 12.26 0.26 -2.52
C GLN A 211 13.04 -0.20 -1.28
N GLU A 212 14.06 0.56 -0.85
CA GLU A 212 14.79 0.25 0.37
C GLU A 212 13.92 0.42 1.62
N ILE A 213 13.12 1.49 1.68
CA ILE A 213 12.16 1.72 2.77
C ILE A 213 11.12 0.59 2.81
N ALA A 214 10.57 0.19 1.67
CA ALA A 214 9.61 -0.91 1.59
C ALA A 214 10.21 -2.23 2.10
N ARG A 215 11.45 -2.57 1.70
CA ARG A 215 12.16 -3.74 2.22
C ARG A 215 12.36 -3.71 3.74
N ARG A 216 12.72 -2.55 4.30
CA ARG A 216 12.87 -2.41 5.76
C ARG A 216 11.54 -2.63 6.48
N LEU A 217 10.45 -2.07 5.96
CA LEU A 217 9.11 -2.28 6.51
C LEU A 217 8.68 -3.75 6.43
N GLU A 218 8.98 -4.45 5.33
CA GLU A 218 8.74 -5.90 5.22
C GLU A 218 9.51 -6.69 6.28
N THR A 219 10.79 -6.37 6.51
CA THR A 219 11.57 -7.03 7.57
C THR A 219 11.00 -6.75 8.96
N ASP A 220 10.59 -5.52 9.25
CA ASP A 220 10.01 -5.14 10.54
C ASP A 220 8.66 -5.84 10.78
N LEU A 221 7.81 -5.91 9.75
CA LEU A 221 6.54 -6.63 9.82
C LEU A 221 6.75 -8.13 10.06
N SER A 222 7.72 -8.74 9.37
CA SER A 222 8.06 -10.16 9.59
C SER A 222 8.55 -10.42 11.01
N GLY A 223 9.35 -9.50 11.58
CA GLY A 223 9.78 -9.56 12.97
C GLY A 223 8.61 -9.44 13.95
N LEU A 224 7.71 -8.49 13.71
CA LEU A 224 6.51 -8.29 14.52
C LEU A 224 5.60 -9.53 14.49
N THR A 225 5.35 -10.11 13.32
CA THR A 225 4.60 -11.37 13.18
C THR A 225 5.25 -12.49 13.98
N GLY A 226 6.58 -12.63 13.95
CA GLY A 226 7.31 -13.60 14.76
C GLY A 226 7.11 -13.40 16.27
N THR A 227 7.18 -12.15 16.74
CA THR A 227 6.92 -11.85 18.16
C THR A 227 5.47 -12.13 18.57
N MET A 228 4.50 -11.82 17.71
CA MET A 228 3.09 -12.07 17.95
C MET A 228 2.82 -13.58 18.06
N SER A 229 3.34 -14.39 17.14
CA SER A 229 3.24 -15.85 17.23
C SER A 229 3.91 -16.41 18.48
N SER A 230 4.99 -15.81 18.97
CA SER A 230 5.59 -16.19 20.26
C SER A 230 4.68 -15.84 21.45
N HIS A 231 4.01 -14.69 21.41
CA HIS A 231 3.04 -14.30 22.44
C HIS A 231 1.81 -15.21 22.44
N GLU A 232 1.29 -15.58 21.27
CA GLU A 232 0.18 -16.53 21.12
C GLU A 232 0.53 -17.89 21.73
N ARG A 233 1.73 -18.43 21.46
CA ARG A 233 2.20 -19.68 22.08
C ARG A 233 2.32 -19.56 23.59
N ARG A 234 2.86 -18.44 24.09
CA ARG A 234 2.95 -18.19 25.54
C ARG A 234 1.56 -18.12 26.18
N ALA A 235 0.60 -17.47 25.54
CA ALA A 235 -0.78 -17.38 26.01
C ALA A 235 -1.46 -18.77 26.04
N ALA A 236 -1.26 -19.59 25.01
CA ALA A 236 -1.74 -20.97 24.98
C ALA A 236 -1.16 -21.80 26.14
N ASN A 237 0.15 -21.73 26.38
CA ASN A 237 0.78 -22.42 27.50
C ASN A 237 0.23 -21.97 28.87
N LEU A 238 -0.02 -20.66 29.04
CA LEU A 238 -0.63 -20.14 30.26
C LEU A 238 -2.07 -20.64 30.43
N GLN A 239 -2.82 -20.76 29.33
CA GLN A 239 -4.17 -21.33 29.36
C GLN A 239 -4.17 -22.79 29.82
N ASP A 240 -3.19 -23.59 29.39
CA ASP A 240 -3.03 -24.98 29.85
C ASP A 240 -2.67 -25.06 31.34
N VAL A 241 -1.82 -24.16 31.83
CA VAL A 241 -1.48 -24.06 33.26
C VAL A 241 -2.71 -23.66 34.10
N VAL A 242 -3.52 -22.72 33.61
CA VAL A 242 -4.77 -22.32 34.28
C VAL A 242 -5.77 -23.49 34.28
N ALA A 243 -5.90 -24.21 33.16
CA ALA A 243 -6.80 -25.37 33.07
C ALA A 243 -6.40 -26.48 34.06
N SER A 244 -5.11 -26.83 34.14
CA SER A 244 -4.61 -27.83 35.08
C SER A 244 -4.72 -27.38 36.55
N SER A 245 -4.54 -26.09 36.83
CA SER A 245 -4.78 -25.54 38.17
C SER A 245 -6.26 -25.64 38.56
N ASN A 246 -7.17 -25.38 37.62
CA ASN A 246 -8.61 -25.45 37.84
C ASN A 246 -9.09 -26.89 38.09
N THR A 247 -8.50 -27.88 37.42
CA THR A 247 -8.75 -29.30 37.74
C THR A 247 -8.28 -29.65 39.15
N GLY A 248 -7.08 -29.20 39.55
CA GLY A 248 -6.58 -29.42 40.92
C GLY A 248 -7.45 -28.75 42.00
N LEU A 249 -7.93 -27.53 41.75
CA LEU A 249 -8.88 -26.86 42.65
C LEU A 249 -10.22 -27.61 42.74
N SER A 250 -10.69 -28.17 41.62
CA SER A 250 -11.93 -28.98 41.60
C SER A 250 -11.78 -30.27 42.40
N GLU A 251 -10.62 -30.93 42.31
CA GLU A 251 -10.30 -32.12 43.11
C GLU A 251 -10.22 -31.78 44.62
N LEU A 252 -9.56 -30.68 44.97
CA LEU A 252 -9.52 -30.19 46.36
C LEU A 252 -10.91 -29.87 46.90
N ALA A 253 -11.77 -29.22 46.10
CA ALA A 253 -13.15 -28.95 46.47
C ALA A 253 -13.93 -30.26 46.74
N ALA A 254 -13.77 -31.28 45.90
CA ALA A 254 -14.40 -32.59 46.10
C ALA A 254 -13.90 -33.30 47.37
N LEU A 255 -12.59 -33.20 47.68
CA LEU A 255 -12.02 -33.74 48.92
C LEU A 255 -12.57 -33.02 50.16
N LEU A 256 -12.69 -31.70 50.11
CA LEU A 256 -13.28 -30.91 51.19
C LEU A 256 -14.75 -31.26 51.42
N GLU A 257 -15.54 -31.39 50.35
CA GLU A 257 -16.93 -31.83 50.44
C GLU A 257 -17.04 -33.25 51.03
N GLY A 258 -16.13 -34.16 50.64
CA GLY A 258 -16.03 -35.49 51.22
C GLY A 258 -15.69 -35.49 52.71
N GLN A 259 -14.79 -34.59 53.15
CA GLN A 259 -14.46 -34.41 54.57
C GLN A 259 -15.65 -33.83 55.33
N GLU A 260 -16.32 -32.82 54.79
CA GLU A 260 -17.52 -32.23 55.38
C GLU A 260 -18.60 -33.30 55.63
N ARG A 261 -18.89 -34.15 54.63
CA ARG A 261 -19.83 -35.28 54.79
C ARG A 261 -19.42 -36.23 55.92
N ARG A 262 -18.15 -36.63 55.99
CA ARG A 262 -17.65 -37.49 57.08
C ARG A 262 -17.78 -36.83 58.45
N THR A 263 -17.56 -35.52 58.56
CA THR A 263 -17.75 -34.80 59.82
C THR A 263 -19.21 -34.78 60.26
N VAL A 264 -20.15 -34.64 59.31
CA VAL A 264 -21.59 -34.74 59.57
C VAL A 264 -21.97 -36.16 60.02
N ASP A 265 -21.47 -37.20 59.35
CA ASP A 265 -21.72 -38.61 59.73
C ASP A 265 -21.19 -38.92 61.14
N LEU A 266 -19.97 -38.45 61.46
CA LEU A 266 -19.39 -38.58 62.81
C LEU A 266 -20.22 -37.84 63.87
N ALA A 267 -20.69 -36.62 63.57
CA ALA A 267 -21.55 -35.88 64.48
C ALA A 267 -22.88 -36.62 64.74
N GLN A 268 -23.46 -37.22 63.69
CA GLN A 268 -24.66 -38.03 63.80
C GLN A 268 -24.41 -39.31 64.62
N ALA A 269 -23.32 -40.03 64.37
CA ALA A 269 -22.92 -41.20 65.14
C ALA A 269 -22.69 -40.87 66.63
N LEU A 270 -22.02 -39.75 66.93
CA LEU A 270 -21.82 -39.27 68.30
C LEU A 270 -23.15 -38.90 68.97
N SER A 271 -24.09 -38.28 68.24
CA SER A 271 -25.42 -37.97 68.77
C SER A 271 -26.22 -39.23 69.10
N SER A 272 -26.11 -40.28 68.27
CA SER A 272 -26.74 -41.59 68.52
C SER A 272 -26.11 -42.27 69.73
N ALA A 273 -24.78 -42.33 69.78
CA ALA A 273 -24.05 -42.91 70.90
C ALA A 273 -24.37 -42.19 72.22
N ARG A 274 -24.48 -40.86 72.19
CA ARG A 274 -24.91 -40.06 73.35
C ARG A 274 -26.32 -40.44 73.80
N LYS A 275 -27.25 -40.64 72.87
CA LYS A 275 -28.63 -41.07 73.17
C LYS A 275 -28.64 -42.45 73.82
N ASP A 276 -27.90 -43.41 73.28
CA ASP A 276 -27.78 -44.76 73.84
C ASP A 276 -27.18 -44.72 75.26
N LEU A 277 -26.20 -43.84 75.51
CA LEU A 277 -25.56 -43.67 76.82
C LEU A 277 -26.53 -43.06 77.85
N VAL A 278 -27.39 -42.13 77.43
CA VAL A 278 -28.50 -41.62 78.27
C VAL A 278 -29.48 -42.74 78.59
N GLU A 279 -29.88 -43.56 77.61
CA GLU A 279 -30.78 -44.70 77.86
C GLU A 279 -30.17 -45.73 78.82
N VAL A 280 -28.88 -46.05 78.68
CA VAL A 280 -28.16 -46.95 79.61
C VAL A 280 -28.07 -46.33 81.00
N SER A 281 -27.78 -45.03 81.10
CA SER A 281 -27.78 -44.29 82.36
C SER A 281 -29.15 -44.36 83.04
N ASP A 282 -30.24 -44.13 82.30
CA ASP A 282 -31.61 -44.20 82.81
C ASP A 282 -31.99 -45.63 83.25
N ARG A 283 -31.56 -46.66 82.50
CA ARG A 283 -31.69 -48.06 82.90
C ARG A 283 -30.91 -48.37 84.18
N PHE A 284 -29.72 -47.81 84.32
CA PHE A 284 -28.90 -48.00 85.52
C PHE A 284 -29.52 -47.27 86.72
N GLU A 285 -30.07 -46.07 86.53
CA GLU A 285 -30.82 -45.37 87.58
C GLU A 285 -32.09 -46.09 87.98
N THR A 286 -32.87 -46.60 87.03
CA THR A 286 -34.07 -47.39 87.32
C THR A 286 -33.73 -48.71 87.99
N SER A 287 -32.67 -49.39 87.56
CA SER A 287 -32.14 -50.59 88.23
C SER A 287 -31.62 -50.26 89.64
N ARG A 288 -30.91 -49.13 89.82
CA ARG A 288 -30.48 -48.63 91.13
C ARG A 288 -31.67 -48.29 92.05
N ARG A 289 -32.74 -47.70 91.52
CA ARG A 289 -33.98 -47.45 92.27
C ARG A 289 -34.70 -48.76 92.63
N SER A 290 -34.67 -49.76 91.75
CA SER A 290 -35.19 -51.12 92.00
C SER A 290 -34.35 -51.92 93.01
N VAL A 291 -33.04 -51.69 93.06
CA VAL A 291 -32.11 -52.33 94.02
C VAL A 291 -32.12 -51.61 95.38
N HIS A 292 -32.47 -50.32 95.42
CA HIS A 292 -32.77 -49.59 96.66
C HIS A 292 -34.15 -49.89 97.28
N ASP A 293 -34.88 -50.86 96.74
CA ASP A 293 -36.13 -51.39 97.31
C ASP A 293 -36.07 -52.94 97.39
N PRO A 294 -35.03 -53.51 98.03
CA PRO A 294 -35.02 -53.56 99.49
C PRO A 294 -33.60 -53.58 100.09
N GLU A 295 -33.14 -52.49 100.70
CA GLU A 295 -31.97 -52.58 101.60
C GLU A 295 -32.00 -51.57 102.75
N ARG A 296 -33.08 -51.62 103.54
CA ARG A 296 -32.94 -51.58 105.01
C ARG A 296 -32.64 -53.00 105.49
N ARG A 297 -31.40 -53.46 105.32
CA ARG A 297 -30.71 -54.55 106.06
C ARG A 297 -29.60 -55.14 105.18
N ARG A 298 -28.41 -54.55 105.22
CA ARG A 298 -27.15 -55.25 105.54
C ARG A 298 -25.98 -54.30 105.37
N ASP A 299 -25.57 -53.76 106.51
CA ASP A 299 -24.18 -53.43 106.73
C ASP A 299 -23.30 -54.68 106.54
N ARG A 300 -22.10 -54.41 106.02
CA ARG A 300 -20.82 -55.13 106.15
C ARG A 300 -20.35 -56.04 105.01
N GLU A 301 -19.23 -55.54 104.49
CA GLU A 301 -18.04 -56.26 104.03
C GLU A 301 -18.07 -56.79 102.60
N LEU A 302 -17.33 -56.13 101.69
CA LEU A 302 -16.07 -56.67 101.16
C LEU A 302 -15.37 -55.69 100.19
N LYS A 303 -14.22 -55.20 100.67
CA LYS A 303 -12.94 -54.93 99.98
C LYS A 303 -12.94 -54.88 98.43
N SER A 304 -12.66 -53.67 97.93
CA SER A 304 -11.70 -53.28 96.87
C SER A 304 -11.26 -54.32 95.83
N PRO A 305 -11.12 -53.89 94.56
CA PRO A 305 -9.74 -53.79 94.07
C PRO A 305 -9.45 -52.38 93.55
N ALA A 306 -8.47 -51.75 94.20
CA ALA A 306 -7.91 -50.44 93.86
C ALA A 306 -6.89 -50.53 92.72
N SER A 307 -7.17 -51.27 91.64
CA SER A 307 -6.18 -51.57 90.59
C SER A 307 -6.44 -50.95 89.21
N THR A 308 -7.34 -49.98 89.08
CA THR A 308 -7.63 -49.30 87.78
C THR A 308 -7.29 -47.81 87.75
N ARG A 309 -6.65 -47.29 88.81
CA ARG A 309 -6.23 -45.87 88.86
C ARG A 309 -4.98 -45.60 88.02
N GLU A 310 -4.04 -46.54 87.97
CA GLU A 310 -2.82 -46.42 87.14
C GLU A 310 -3.15 -46.37 85.64
N GLY A 311 -4.10 -47.17 85.15
CA GLY A 311 -4.53 -47.13 83.75
C GLY A 311 -5.23 -45.83 83.34
N GLN A 312 -5.89 -45.14 84.28
CA GLN A 312 -6.49 -43.83 84.01
C GLN A 312 -5.42 -42.75 83.83
N ASP A 313 -4.35 -42.79 84.63
CA ASP A 313 -3.24 -41.85 84.51
C ASP A 313 -2.45 -42.08 83.21
N GLU A 314 -2.29 -43.33 82.78
CA GLU A 314 -1.70 -43.66 81.47
C GLU A 314 -2.52 -43.14 80.29
N ILE A 315 -3.86 -43.26 80.36
CA ILE A 315 -4.76 -42.70 79.33
C ILE A 315 -4.64 -41.18 79.28
N TRP A 316 -4.65 -40.49 80.44
CA TRP A 316 -4.49 -39.04 80.49
C TRP A 316 -3.12 -38.56 80.02
N LYS A 317 -2.08 -39.38 80.21
CA LYS A 317 -0.74 -39.11 79.68
C LYS A 317 -0.71 -39.27 78.16
N ALA A 318 -1.22 -40.38 77.63
CA ALA A 318 -1.31 -40.61 76.18
C ALA A 318 -2.14 -39.53 75.47
N LEU A 319 -3.24 -39.07 76.09
CA LEU A 319 -4.06 -37.98 75.53
C LEU A 319 -3.29 -36.66 75.44
N ARG A 320 -2.45 -36.37 76.44
CA ARG A 320 -1.58 -35.18 76.47
C ARG A 320 -0.50 -35.25 75.39
N GLU A 321 0.17 -36.39 75.28
CA GLU A 321 1.18 -36.63 74.24
C GLU A 321 0.58 -36.49 72.83
N LEU A 322 -0.64 -37.02 72.62
CA LEU A 322 -1.34 -36.90 71.34
C LEU A 322 -1.77 -35.45 71.05
N GLN A 323 -2.18 -34.70 72.08
CA GLN A 323 -2.48 -33.28 71.95
C GLN A 323 -1.22 -32.46 71.59
N GLU A 324 -0.08 -32.74 72.23
CA GLU A 324 1.21 -32.10 71.92
C GLU A 324 1.68 -32.40 70.49
N LEU A 325 1.55 -33.65 70.03
CA LEU A 325 1.87 -34.04 68.65
C LEU A 325 0.97 -33.31 67.64
N VAL A 326 -0.33 -33.20 67.91
CA VAL A 326 -1.26 -32.47 67.02
C VAL A 326 -0.90 -30.99 66.97
N VAL A 327 -0.54 -30.38 68.11
CA VAL A 327 -0.09 -28.98 68.14
C VAL A 327 1.19 -28.81 67.32
N HIS A 328 2.22 -29.63 67.53
CA HIS A 328 3.47 -29.54 66.77
C HIS A 328 3.29 -29.76 65.27
N GLU A 329 2.48 -30.74 64.88
CA GLU A 329 2.16 -30.97 63.46
C GLU A 329 1.41 -29.77 62.86
N SER A 330 0.48 -29.17 63.61
CA SER A 330 -0.23 -27.96 63.15
C SER A 330 0.70 -26.75 63.00
N GLU A 331 1.64 -26.56 63.93
CA GLU A 331 2.66 -25.51 63.87
C GLU A 331 3.62 -25.73 62.70
N HIS A 332 4.04 -26.97 62.46
CA HIS A 332 4.90 -27.34 61.35
C HIS A 332 4.22 -27.08 59.99
N ARG A 333 2.95 -27.47 59.83
CA ARG A 333 2.15 -27.14 58.64
C ARG A 333 1.96 -25.64 58.46
N ALA A 334 1.69 -24.90 59.54
CA ALA A 334 1.57 -23.44 59.49
C ALA A 334 2.90 -22.76 59.12
N ALA A 335 4.04 -23.31 59.52
CA ALA A 335 5.35 -22.85 59.08
C ALA A 335 5.58 -23.12 57.59
N GLY A 336 5.28 -24.34 57.11
CA GLY A 336 5.41 -24.69 55.68
C GLY A 336 4.52 -23.83 54.78
N LEU A 337 3.28 -23.56 55.17
CA LEU A 337 2.38 -22.66 54.43
C LEU A 337 2.91 -21.23 54.38
N ARG A 338 3.50 -20.71 55.46
CA ARG A 338 4.12 -19.39 55.48
C ARG A 338 5.33 -19.30 54.54
N GLU A 339 6.11 -20.37 54.43
CA GLU A 339 7.24 -20.43 53.50
C GLU A 339 6.77 -20.42 52.04
N VAL A 340 5.80 -21.27 51.68
CA VAL A 340 5.23 -21.32 50.33
C VAL A 340 4.60 -19.97 49.94
N LEU A 341 3.82 -19.36 50.83
CA LEU A 341 3.27 -18.02 50.60
C LEU A 341 4.37 -16.96 50.45
N GLY A 342 5.49 -17.10 51.17
CA GLY A 342 6.64 -16.22 51.04
C GLY A 342 7.34 -16.34 49.69
N VAL A 343 7.49 -17.55 49.15
CA VAL A 343 8.06 -17.79 47.81
C VAL A 343 7.12 -17.24 46.73
N ILE A 344 5.83 -17.57 46.79
CA ILE A 344 4.82 -17.05 45.85
C ILE A 344 4.76 -15.52 45.90
N GLY A 345 4.85 -14.93 47.09
CA GLY A 345 4.90 -13.47 47.26
C GLY A 345 6.10 -12.83 46.56
N LYS A 346 7.30 -13.40 46.72
CA LYS A 346 8.51 -12.93 46.04
C LYS A 346 8.41 -13.04 44.52
N ASP A 347 7.93 -14.17 44.01
CA ASP A 347 7.76 -14.40 42.57
C ASP A 347 6.72 -13.43 41.98
N ALA A 348 5.64 -13.16 42.70
CA ALA A 348 4.63 -12.19 42.31
C ALA A 348 5.19 -10.74 42.27
N GLU A 349 6.02 -10.37 43.23
CA GLU A 349 6.70 -9.06 43.24
C GLU A 349 7.74 -8.95 42.12
N GLN A 350 8.50 -10.01 41.85
CA GLN A 350 9.42 -10.07 40.72
C GLN A 350 8.67 -9.87 39.40
N LEU A 351 7.59 -10.62 39.16
CA LEU A 351 6.77 -10.49 37.95
C LEU A 351 6.20 -9.07 37.79
N ARG A 352 5.74 -8.45 38.87
CA ARG A 352 5.27 -7.04 38.84
C ARG A 352 6.40 -6.09 38.44
N SER A 353 7.61 -6.28 38.98
CA SER A 353 8.76 -5.44 38.63
C SER A 353 9.19 -5.61 37.16
N GLU A 354 9.17 -6.84 36.65
CA GLU A 354 9.48 -7.14 35.25
C GLU A 354 8.43 -6.57 34.29
N LEU A 355 7.14 -6.69 34.62
CA LEU A 355 6.06 -6.08 33.86
C LEU A 355 6.19 -4.55 33.82
N SER A 356 6.45 -3.92 34.97
CA SER A 356 6.66 -2.47 35.03
C SER A 356 7.87 -2.04 34.19
N ARG A 357 8.97 -2.81 34.22
CA ARG A 357 10.13 -2.54 33.35
C ARG A 357 9.77 -2.64 31.87
N HIS A 358 9.07 -3.69 31.47
CA HIS A 358 8.65 -3.87 30.07
C HIS A 358 7.69 -2.77 29.60
N GLU A 359 6.78 -2.31 30.45
CA GLU A 359 5.89 -1.18 30.16
C GLU A 359 6.69 0.09 29.85
N THR A 360 7.65 0.46 30.71
CA THR A 360 8.50 1.64 30.48
C THR A 360 9.37 1.53 29.23
N GLU A 361 9.85 0.32 28.91
CA GLU A 361 10.63 0.06 27.70
C GLU A 361 9.79 0.21 26.42
N ILE A 362 8.56 -0.32 26.43
CA ILE A 362 7.62 -0.18 25.32
C ILE A 362 7.22 1.30 25.16
N GLU A 363 6.92 1.99 26.25
CA GLU A 363 6.59 3.43 26.21
C GLU A 363 7.76 4.25 25.64
N GLY A 364 8.99 3.94 26.02
CA GLY A 364 10.20 4.56 25.48
C GLY A 364 10.36 4.33 23.97
N ARG A 365 10.17 3.09 23.51
CA ARG A 365 10.20 2.74 22.07
C ARG A 365 9.10 3.45 21.28
N CYS A 366 7.87 3.46 21.79
CA CYS A 366 6.75 4.15 21.15
C CYS A 366 7.01 5.66 21.04
N LYS A 367 7.58 6.29 22.07
CA LYS A 367 7.98 7.71 22.01
C LYS A 367 9.06 7.95 20.96
N ALA A 368 10.09 7.11 20.91
CA ALA A 368 11.18 7.24 19.94
C ALA A 368 10.68 7.10 18.49
N GLU A 369 9.84 6.10 18.20
CA GLU A 369 9.19 5.95 16.89
C GLU A 369 8.26 7.13 16.57
N GLY A 370 7.51 7.62 17.55
CA GLY A 370 6.69 8.82 17.41
C GLY A 370 7.50 10.06 17.00
N PHE A 371 8.72 10.23 17.53
CA PHE A 371 9.62 11.30 17.11
C PHE A 371 10.13 11.12 15.67
N LYS A 372 10.49 9.89 15.27
CA LYS A 372 10.91 9.60 13.89
C LYS A 372 9.81 9.90 12.88
N ILE A 373 8.57 9.49 13.17
CA ILE A 373 7.42 9.77 12.31
C ILE A 373 7.18 11.28 12.21
N LYS A 374 7.19 12.02 13.33
CA LYS A 374 7.07 13.49 13.31
C LYS A 374 8.16 14.16 12.48
N HIS A 375 9.40 13.68 12.58
CA HIS A 375 10.51 14.18 11.77
C HIS A 375 10.27 13.94 10.28
N HIS A 376 9.85 12.74 9.87
CA HIS A 376 9.55 12.44 8.46
C HIS A 376 8.36 13.27 7.93
N ILE A 377 7.33 13.51 8.74
CA ILE A 377 6.23 14.40 8.37
C ILE A 377 6.75 15.82 8.13
N ALA A 378 7.56 16.37 9.05
CA ALA A 378 8.15 17.70 8.87
C ALA A 378 9.03 17.79 7.61
N GLU A 379 9.85 16.77 7.34
CA GLU A 379 10.70 16.69 6.15
C GLU A 379 9.88 16.63 4.85
N SER A 380 8.84 15.79 4.82
CA SER A 380 7.94 15.69 3.66
C SER A 380 7.18 17.00 3.41
N GLN A 381 6.71 17.68 4.46
CA GLN A 381 6.08 19.00 4.35
C GLN A 381 7.06 20.05 3.80
N ALA A 382 8.32 20.03 4.23
CA ALA A 382 9.35 20.92 3.69
C ALA A 382 9.57 20.70 2.18
N ARG A 383 9.63 19.44 1.73
CA ARG A 383 9.75 19.09 0.31
C ARG A 383 8.52 19.53 -0.49
N ILE A 384 7.31 19.35 0.05
CA ILE A 384 6.07 19.82 -0.61
C ILE A 384 6.09 21.34 -0.78
N SER A 385 6.46 22.09 0.26
CA SER A 385 6.59 23.55 0.18
C SER A 385 7.62 24.00 -0.87
N GLU A 386 8.71 23.24 -1.03
CA GLU A 386 9.70 23.51 -2.09
C GLU A 386 9.12 23.28 -3.48
N TYR A 387 8.40 22.17 -3.69
CA TYR A 387 7.73 21.91 -4.97
C TYR A 387 6.67 22.97 -5.28
N GLU A 388 5.88 23.43 -4.31
CA GLU A 388 4.92 24.52 -4.50
C GLU A 388 5.61 25.83 -4.93
N LYS A 389 6.78 26.15 -4.36
CA LYS A 389 7.58 27.31 -4.79
C LYS A 389 8.09 27.15 -6.22
N GLN A 390 8.46 25.94 -6.64
CA GLN A 390 8.87 25.67 -8.01
C GLN A 390 7.69 25.81 -8.98
N THR A 391 6.53 25.25 -8.65
CA THR A 391 5.30 25.36 -9.44
C THR A 391 4.89 26.81 -9.62
N THR A 392 4.80 27.58 -8.52
CA THR A 392 4.47 29.02 -8.59
C THR A 392 5.48 29.84 -9.42
N ARG A 393 6.76 29.43 -9.45
CA ARG A 393 7.77 30.04 -10.32
C ARG A 393 7.54 29.70 -11.80
N LEU A 394 7.14 28.48 -12.11
CA LEU A 394 6.80 28.06 -13.48
C LEU A 394 5.53 28.76 -13.97
N ASP A 395 4.51 28.89 -13.12
CA ASP A 395 3.27 29.60 -13.45
C ASP A 395 3.56 31.06 -13.83
N LYS A 396 4.38 31.77 -13.03
CA LYS A 396 4.81 33.14 -13.36
C LYS A 396 5.53 33.24 -14.70
N ARG A 397 6.32 32.22 -15.07
CA ARG A 397 7.01 32.18 -16.37
C ARG A 397 6.01 31.94 -17.51
N LEU A 398 5.03 31.07 -17.30
CA LEU A 398 3.96 30.82 -18.27
C LEU A 398 3.12 32.08 -18.49
N ASP A 399 2.77 32.79 -17.43
CA ASP A 399 2.06 34.07 -17.51
C ASP A 399 2.85 35.12 -18.30
N ALA A 400 4.16 35.24 -18.02
CA ALA A 400 5.03 36.16 -18.76
C ALA A 400 5.11 35.81 -20.26
N ILE A 401 5.20 34.52 -20.60
CA ILE A 401 5.19 34.06 -22.00
C ILE A 401 3.83 34.34 -22.65
N SER A 402 2.74 34.09 -21.94
CA SER A 402 1.37 34.36 -22.41
C SER A 402 1.17 35.86 -22.71
N GLN A 403 1.63 36.73 -21.80
CA GLN A 403 1.60 38.19 -21.99
C GLN A 403 2.46 38.62 -23.18
N ALA A 404 3.68 38.07 -23.32
CA ALA A 404 4.55 38.38 -24.46
C ALA A 404 3.93 37.97 -25.81
N LEU A 405 3.29 36.79 -25.87
CA LEU A 405 2.58 36.33 -27.07
C LEU A 405 1.36 37.20 -27.39
N SER A 406 0.64 37.66 -26.36
CA SER A 406 -0.48 38.60 -26.53
C SER A 406 0.00 39.93 -27.09
N ALA A 407 1.08 40.49 -26.52
CA ALA A 407 1.70 41.72 -27.01
C ALA A 407 2.19 41.59 -28.46
N GLU A 408 2.82 40.46 -28.82
CA GLU A 408 3.24 40.18 -30.19
C GLU A 408 2.05 40.12 -31.17
N ARG A 409 0.94 39.47 -30.77
CA ARG A 409 -0.28 39.43 -31.58
C ARG A 409 -0.86 40.82 -31.81
N ASN A 410 -0.94 41.64 -30.76
CA ASN A 410 -1.44 43.01 -30.88
C ASN A 410 -0.53 43.86 -31.78
N ALA A 411 0.79 43.75 -31.62
CA ALA A 411 1.75 44.45 -32.49
C ALA A 411 1.60 44.03 -33.96
N ARG A 412 1.33 42.75 -34.25
CA ARG A 412 1.06 42.27 -35.60
C ARG A 412 -0.25 42.83 -36.16
N ILE A 413 -1.30 42.92 -35.35
CA ILE A 413 -2.59 43.52 -35.76
C ILE A 413 -2.40 45.01 -36.06
N GLU A 414 -1.72 45.76 -35.20
CA GLU A 414 -1.43 47.18 -35.41
C GLU A 414 -0.59 47.40 -36.68
N ALA A 415 0.44 46.58 -36.91
CA ALA A 415 1.24 46.64 -38.13
C ALA A 415 0.41 46.35 -39.39
N PHE A 416 -0.52 45.39 -39.32
CA PHE A 416 -1.42 45.09 -40.43
C PHE A 416 -2.38 46.24 -40.73
N VAL A 417 -3.00 46.82 -39.70
CA VAL A 417 -3.87 48.01 -39.85
C VAL A 417 -3.11 49.18 -40.46
N TRP A 418 -1.87 49.44 -40.00
CA TRP A 418 -1.03 50.48 -40.56
C TRP A 418 -0.71 50.27 -42.05
N LEU A 419 -0.45 49.02 -42.45
CA LEU A 419 -0.23 48.67 -43.86
C LEU A 419 -1.50 48.83 -44.71
N GLU A 420 -2.68 48.48 -44.19
CA GLU A 420 -3.96 48.73 -44.87
C GLU A 420 -4.20 50.23 -45.09
N GLU A 421 -3.95 51.06 -44.08
CA GLU A 421 -4.07 52.52 -44.19
C GLU A 421 -3.12 53.10 -45.25
N GLN A 422 -1.86 52.64 -45.28
CA GLN A 422 -0.89 53.01 -46.31
C GLN A 422 -1.36 52.61 -47.71
N ALA A 423 -1.87 51.37 -47.88
CA ALA A 423 -2.36 50.89 -49.16
C ALA A 423 -3.55 51.71 -49.67
N VAL A 424 -4.50 52.03 -48.79
CA VAL A 424 -5.65 52.91 -49.11
C VAL A 424 -5.18 54.30 -49.52
N PHE A 425 -4.20 54.87 -48.80
CA PHE A 425 -3.64 56.18 -49.12
C PHE A 425 -2.96 56.21 -50.50
N VAL A 426 -2.19 55.18 -50.84
CA VAL A 426 -1.55 55.05 -52.16
C VAL A 426 -2.61 54.91 -53.26
N LEU A 427 -3.64 54.08 -53.04
CA LEU A 427 -4.75 53.90 -53.98
C LEU A 427 -5.55 55.18 -54.24
N MET A 428 -5.69 56.07 -53.25
CA MET A 428 -6.34 57.37 -53.45
C MET A 428 -5.48 58.40 -54.21
N ARG A 429 -4.17 58.16 -54.33
CA ARG A 429 -3.23 59.09 -54.97
C ARG A 429 -2.99 58.79 -56.46
N VAL A 430 -3.27 57.56 -56.87
CA VAL A 430 -3.30 57.10 -58.27
C VAL A 430 -4.65 57.45 -58.86
#